data_AF-A0A1M6V5N4-F1
#
_entry.id   AF-A0A1M6V5N4-F1
#
_cell.length_a   1.000
_cell.length_b   1.000
_cell.length_c   1.000
_cell.angle_alpha   90.00
_cell.angle_beta   90.00
_cell.angle_gamma   90.00
#
_symmetry.space_group_name_H-M   'P 1'
#
loop_
_entity.id
_entity.type
_entity.pdbx_description
1 polymer ?
#
loop_
_entity_poly.entity_id
_entity_poly.type
_entity_poly.pdbx_seq_one_letter_code
_entity_poly.pdbx_strand_id
1 'polypeptide(L)'
;MMSLEQLASDMRQCTRCGLAEGRNKLVFGVGNPQAKLMMIGEGPGKDEDEQGIPFVGRAGQLLDRILAAIYLTREDVYIANIVKCRPPNNRVPSRTEAVACLPYLYRQIELVNPGIIVLLGSTALQNLISSEARITKMRGQWLESRSGIKIMPTYHPAAVLRDPTKRRPVWEDFQMIQEEYQRLLP
;
A
#
# COMPACT_ATOMS: atom_id res chain seq x y z
N MET A 1 19.75 0.47 15.93
CA MET A 1 18.92 0.16 14.73
C MET A 1 17.96 1.31 14.49
N MET A 2 17.70 1.65 13.23
CA MET A 2 16.74 2.70 12.86
C MET A 2 15.30 2.24 13.14
N SER A 3 14.44 3.06 13.75
CA SER A 3 13.01 2.77 13.96
C SER A 3 12.13 3.36 12.85
N LEU A 4 10.85 2.93 12.76
CA LEU A 4 9.87 3.54 11.85
C LEU A 4 9.64 5.03 12.15
N GLU A 5 9.72 5.42 13.42
CA GLU A 5 9.59 6.82 13.85
C GLU A 5 10.78 7.66 13.38
N GLN A 6 12.00 7.12 13.48
CA GLN A 6 13.20 7.77 12.96
C GLN A 6 13.12 7.90 11.43
N LEU A 7 12.68 6.85 10.73
CA LEU A 7 12.46 6.89 9.28
C LEU A 7 11.41 7.92 8.88
N ALA A 8 10.31 8.03 9.63
CA ALA A 8 9.29 9.03 9.40
C ALA A 8 9.83 10.45 9.63
N SER A 9 10.62 10.66 10.69
CA SER A 9 11.26 11.94 11.01
C SER A 9 12.19 12.38 9.87
N ASP A 10 13.07 11.50 9.41
CA ASP A 10 14.00 11.76 8.31
C ASP A 10 13.25 12.10 7.02
N MET A 11 12.11 11.45 6.78
CA MET A 11 11.34 11.65 5.57
C MET A 11 10.56 12.97 5.55
N ARG A 12 10.27 13.60 6.71
CA ARG A 12 9.53 14.89 6.77
C ARG A 12 10.21 16.00 5.97
N GLN A 13 11.54 15.97 5.87
CA GLN A 13 12.34 16.94 5.13
C GLN A 13 12.73 16.46 3.72
N CYS A 14 12.17 15.32 3.25
CA CYS A 14 12.52 14.77 1.95
C CYS A 14 12.14 15.71 0.80
N THR A 15 13.10 15.96 -0.08
CA THR A 15 12.99 16.76 -1.32
C THR A 15 13.52 16.00 -2.55
N ARG A 16 13.60 14.67 -2.48
CA ARG A 16 14.21 13.81 -3.53
C ARG A 16 13.44 13.79 -4.87
N CYS A 17 12.24 14.37 -4.94
CA CYS A 17 11.48 14.53 -6.17
C CYS A 17 10.53 15.74 -6.08
N GLY A 18 10.00 16.18 -7.22
CA GLY A 18 9.13 17.37 -7.32
C GLY A 18 7.81 17.27 -6.55
N LEU A 19 7.38 16.07 -6.13
CA LEU A 19 6.18 15.92 -5.30
C LEU A 19 6.32 16.58 -3.91
N ALA A 20 7.54 16.85 -3.47
CA ALA A 20 7.78 17.54 -2.21
C ALA A 20 7.27 18.99 -2.20
N GLU A 21 7.23 19.65 -3.36
CA GLU A 21 6.85 21.06 -3.49
C GLU A 21 5.34 21.28 -3.31
N GLY A 22 4.53 20.29 -3.70
CA GLY A 22 3.07 20.40 -3.71
C GLY A 22 2.36 19.68 -2.56
N ARG A 23 3.06 18.96 -1.68
CA ARG A 23 2.43 18.26 -0.56
C ARG A 23 2.00 19.23 0.54
N ASN A 24 0.85 18.98 1.15
CA ASN A 24 0.50 19.61 2.43
C ASN A 24 1.14 18.83 3.57
N LYS A 25 0.84 17.52 3.67
CA LYS A 25 1.45 16.64 4.68
C LYS A 25 2.13 15.46 4.01
N LEU A 26 3.23 15.03 4.62
CA LEU A 26 3.80 13.73 4.31
C LEU A 26 2.84 12.65 4.79
N VAL A 27 2.51 11.70 3.90
CA VAL A 27 1.69 10.53 4.21
C VAL A 27 2.61 9.31 4.26
N PHE A 28 3.24 9.11 5.41
CA PHE A 28 4.30 8.13 5.58
C PHE A 28 3.80 6.67 5.48
N GLY A 29 2.79 6.35 6.29
CA GLY A 29 2.28 5.01 6.54
C GLY A 29 1.74 4.93 7.96
N VAL A 30 0.82 4.02 8.24
CA VAL A 30 0.19 3.84 9.57
C VAL A 30 -0.15 2.38 9.84
N GLY A 31 -0.42 2.06 11.10
CA GLY A 31 -0.85 0.73 11.55
C GLY A 31 0.17 0.06 12.46
N ASN A 32 0.07 -1.26 12.61
CA ASN A 32 0.94 -2.02 13.51
C ASN A 32 2.38 -2.11 12.97
N PRO A 33 3.40 -1.63 13.73
CA PRO A 33 4.79 -1.70 13.32
C PRO A 33 5.36 -3.13 13.24
N GLN A 34 4.63 -4.12 13.75
CA GLN A 34 4.95 -5.56 13.70
C GLN A 34 3.88 -6.35 12.91
N ALA A 35 3.12 -5.68 12.04
CA ALA A 35 2.05 -6.30 11.28
C ALA A 35 2.53 -7.47 10.43
N LYS A 36 1.82 -8.61 10.50
CA LYS A 36 2.04 -9.74 9.60
C LYS A 36 1.53 -9.48 8.18
N LEU A 37 0.62 -8.53 8.03
CA LEU A 37 0.01 -8.11 6.77
C LEU A 37 0.30 -6.64 6.50
N MET A 38 0.93 -6.35 5.35
CA MET A 38 1.19 -5.00 4.89
C MET A 38 0.45 -4.73 3.58
N MET A 39 -0.19 -3.57 3.47
CA MET A 39 -0.90 -3.14 2.27
C MET A 39 -0.19 -1.95 1.63
N ILE A 40 0.00 -2.02 0.31
CA ILE A 40 0.75 -1.02 -0.45
C ILE A 40 -0.10 -0.52 -1.61
N GLY A 41 -0.49 0.76 -1.56
CA GLY A 41 -1.20 1.47 -2.62
C GLY A 41 -0.29 2.34 -3.49
N GLU A 42 -0.92 3.20 -4.29
CA GLU A 42 -0.25 4.08 -5.25
C GLU A 42 0.39 5.31 -4.58
N GLY A 43 -0.41 6.13 -3.93
CA GLY A 43 -0.01 7.44 -3.43
C GLY A 43 -1.18 8.13 -2.72
N PRO A 44 -0.93 9.25 -2.02
CA PRO A 44 -1.97 10.01 -1.33
C PRO A 44 -2.94 10.67 -2.31
N GLY A 45 -4.23 10.68 -1.97
CA GLY A 45 -5.22 11.57 -2.55
C GLY A 45 -5.32 12.88 -1.78
N LYS A 46 -6.37 13.65 -2.04
CA LYS A 46 -6.62 14.95 -1.39
C LYS A 46 -6.80 14.80 0.11
N ASP A 47 -7.68 13.91 0.53
CA ASP A 47 -8.02 13.72 1.94
C ASP A 47 -6.81 13.21 2.74
N GLU A 48 -6.01 12.32 2.13
CA GLU A 48 -4.78 11.81 2.73
C GLU A 48 -3.73 12.91 2.92
N ASP A 49 -3.54 13.79 1.94
CA ASP A 49 -2.60 14.91 1.99
C ASP A 49 -3.00 15.97 3.03
N GLU A 50 -4.30 16.21 3.21
CA GLU A 50 -4.82 17.10 4.24
C GLU A 50 -4.65 16.52 5.65
N GLN A 51 -4.75 15.20 5.80
CA GLN A 51 -4.71 14.53 7.11
C GLN A 51 -3.32 14.01 7.50
N GLY A 52 -2.47 13.67 6.52
CA GLY A 52 -1.19 12.99 6.75
C GLY A 52 -1.32 11.47 6.94
N ILE A 53 -2.48 10.90 6.63
CA ILE A 53 -2.84 9.51 6.93
C ILE A 53 -3.24 8.82 5.62
N PRO A 54 -2.69 7.64 5.27
CA PRO A 54 -3.02 6.97 4.02
C PRO A 54 -4.43 6.38 4.08
N PHE A 55 -5.09 6.30 2.91
CA PHE A 55 -6.39 5.67 2.76
C PHE A 55 -7.44 6.18 3.77
N VAL A 56 -7.72 7.48 3.80
CA VAL A 56 -8.78 8.08 4.66
C VAL A 56 -9.98 8.58 3.87
N GLY A 57 -9.82 8.80 2.56
CA GLY A 57 -10.93 9.14 1.67
C GLY A 57 -11.84 7.94 1.37
N ARG A 58 -12.71 8.07 0.36
CA ARG A 58 -13.69 7.04 -0.02
C ARG A 58 -13.07 5.66 -0.32
N ALA A 59 -11.91 5.65 -0.96
CA ALA A 59 -11.17 4.40 -1.24
C ALA A 59 -10.67 3.74 0.04
N GLY A 60 -10.26 4.55 1.02
CA GLY A 60 -9.86 4.08 2.34
C GLY A 60 -11.02 3.51 3.15
N GLN A 61 -12.16 4.20 3.17
CA GLN A 61 -13.36 3.67 3.82
C GLN A 61 -13.82 2.32 3.25
N LEU A 62 -13.62 2.10 1.94
CA LEU A 62 -13.86 0.79 1.34
C LEU A 62 -12.80 -0.23 1.77
N LEU A 63 -11.53 0.17 1.85
CA LEU A 63 -10.46 -0.68 2.36
C LEU A 63 -10.74 -1.14 3.80
N ASP A 64 -11.20 -0.24 4.66
CA ASP A 64 -11.57 -0.55 6.04
C ASP A 64 -12.71 -1.59 6.10
N ARG A 65 -13.70 -1.51 5.20
CA ARG A 65 -14.76 -2.52 5.09
C ARG A 65 -14.25 -3.87 4.58
N ILE A 66 -13.30 -3.84 3.65
CA ILE A 66 -12.67 -5.06 3.13
C ILE A 66 -11.87 -5.76 4.23
N LEU A 67 -11.10 -5.01 5.02
CA LEU A 67 -10.40 -5.53 6.21
C LEU A 67 -11.39 -6.12 7.21
N ALA A 68 -12.46 -5.38 7.55
CA ALA A 68 -13.47 -5.85 8.49
C ALA A 68 -14.14 -7.16 8.01
N ALA A 69 -14.36 -7.32 6.71
CA ALA A 69 -14.92 -8.53 6.13
C ALA A 69 -14.00 -9.76 6.26
N ILE A 70 -12.70 -9.55 6.48
CA ILE A 70 -11.74 -10.62 6.81
C ILE A 70 -11.33 -10.64 8.28
N TYR A 71 -12.12 -10.00 9.16
CA TYR A 71 -11.91 -9.91 10.61
C TYR A 71 -10.62 -9.18 11.02
N LEU A 72 -10.19 -8.21 10.23
CA LEU A 72 -9.06 -7.33 10.54
C LEU A 72 -9.51 -5.87 10.64
N THR A 73 -8.71 -5.09 11.34
CA THR A 73 -8.83 -3.65 11.49
C THR A 73 -7.61 -2.95 10.90
N ARG A 74 -7.62 -1.61 10.82
CA ARG A 74 -6.42 -0.85 10.40
C ARG A 74 -5.26 -1.03 11.37
N GLU A 75 -5.59 -1.27 12.63
CA GLU A 75 -4.65 -1.45 13.73
C GLU A 75 -3.95 -2.81 13.65
N ASP A 76 -4.52 -3.81 12.96
CA ASP A 76 -3.91 -5.15 12.80
C ASP A 76 -2.87 -5.22 11.68
N VAL A 77 -2.92 -4.27 10.75
CA VAL A 77 -2.15 -4.26 9.50
C VAL A 77 -1.23 -3.05 9.44
N TYR A 78 -0.31 -3.01 8.46
CA TYR A 78 0.45 -1.80 8.14
C TYR A 78 0.10 -1.31 6.74
N ILE A 79 -0.25 -0.02 6.60
CA ILE A 79 -0.74 0.57 5.35
C ILE A 79 0.24 1.64 4.88
N ALA A 80 0.70 1.52 3.64
CA ALA A 80 1.59 2.48 3.00
C ALA A 80 1.28 2.63 1.50
N ASN A 81 2.02 3.49 0.81
CA ASN A 81 1.92 3.73 -0.64
C ASN A 81 3.30 3.72 -1.33
N ILE A 82 3.35 3.61 -2.65
CA ILE A 82 4.60 3.76 -3.43
C ILE A 82 5.20 5.15 -3.23
N VAL A 83 4.41 6.22 -3.45
CA VAL A 83 4.81 7.60 -3.12
C VAL A 83 4.16 8.06 -1.82
N LYS A 84 4.84 8.93 -1.06
CA LYS A 84 4.32 9.47 0.22
C LYS A 84 3.80 10.90 0.14
N CYS A 85 3.83 11.48 -1.05
CA CYS A 85 3.40 12.84 -1.34
C CYS A 85 2.33 12.78 -2.42
N ARG A 86 1.28 13.58 -2.29
CA ARG A 86 0.19 13.64 -3.26
C ARG A 86 0.67 14.17 -4.62
N PRO A 87 0.50 13.42 -5.72
CA PRO A 87 0.72 13.97 -7.05
C PRO A 87 -0.31 15.07 -7.39
N PRO A 88 0.10 16.14 -8.12
CA PRO A 88 -0.82 17.20 -8.54
C PRO A 88 -2.06 16.64 -9.23
N ASN A 89 -3.24 17.13 -8.83
CA ASN A 89 -4.53 16.68 -9.37
C ASN A 89 -4.82 15.17 -9.23
N ASN A 90 -4.18 14.48 -8.27
CA ASN A 90 -4.27 13.03 -8.08
C ASN A 90 -3.90 12.22 -9.35
N ARG A 91 -2.98 12.74 -10.17
CA ARG A 91 -2.44 11.96 -11.29
C ARG A 91 -1.66 10.75 -10.78
N VAL A 92 -1.47 9.76 -11.65
CA VAL A 92 -0.55 8.65 -11.35
C VAL A 92 0.86 9.21 -11.16
N PRO A 93 1.62 8.79 -10.12
CA PRO A 93 3.01 9.19 -9.96
C PRO A 93 3.85 8.67 -11.13
N SER A 94 4.79 9.49 -11.59
CA SER A 94 5.74 9.09 -12.61
C SER A 94 6.70 8.03 -12.06
N ARG A 95 7.34 7.29 -12.97
CA ARG A 95 8.38 6.31 -12.60
C ARG A 95 9.52 6.96 -11.80
N THR A 96 9.95 8.17 -12.17
CA THR A 96 11.01 8.89 -11.46
C THR A 96 10.60 9.23 -10.03
N GLU A 97 9.36 9.68 -9.82
CA GLU A 97 8.84 9.99 -8.48
C GLU A 97 8.70 8.73 -7.63
N ALA A 98 8.22 7.63 -8.21
CA ALA A 98 8.15 6.34 -7.54
C ALA A 98 9.55 5.84 -7.15
N VAL A 99 10.50 5.80 -8.09
CA VAL A 99 11.88 5.36 -7.85
C VAL A 99 12.57 6.19 -6.77
N ALA A 100 12.36 7.51 -6.74
CA ALA A 100 12.91 8.37 -5.69
C ALA A 100 12.36 8.05 -4.29
N CYS A 101 11.13 7.54 -4.21
CA CYS A 101 10.42 7.27 -2.97
C CYS A 101 10.56 5.81 -2.48
N LEU A 102 10.80 4.86 -3.40
CA LEU A 102 10.92 3.43 -3.12
C LEU A 102 11.92 3.08 -2.00
N PRO A 103 13.10 3.73 -1.86
CA PRO A 103 14.00 3.42 -0.75
C PRO A 103 13.36 3.54 0.64
N TYR A 104 12.44 4.49 0.83
CA TYR A 104 11.71 4.62 2.09
C TYR A 104 10.71 3.49 2.28
N LEU A 105 10.02 3.08 1.21
CA LEU A 105 9.08 1.96 1.27
C LEU A 105 9.80 0.63 1.55
N TYR A 106 10.94 0.38 0.91
CA TYR A 106 11.75 -0.81 1.22
C TYR A 106 12.20 -0.82 2.67
N ARG A 107 12.61 0.33 3.21
CA ARG A 107 12.96 0.43 4.63
C ARG A 107 11.75 0.21 5.55
N GLN A 108 10.55 0.65 5.16
CA GLN A 108 9.32 0.31 5.89
C GLN A 108 9.06 -1.19 5.87
N ILE A 109 9.19 -1.86 4.72
CA ILE A 109 9.00 -3.32 4.60
C ILE A 109 10.01 -4.07 5.48
N GLU A 110 11.28 -3.66 5.48
CA GLU A 110 12.33 -4.25 6.32
C GLU A 110 12.03 -4.10 7.82
N LEU A 111 11.57 -2.92 8.24
CA LEU A 111 11.30 -2.63 9.65
C LEU A 111 10.01 -3.30 10.16
N VAL A 112 8.98 -3.37 9.32
CA VAL A 112 7.71 -4.06 9.66
C VAL A 112 7.88 -5.58 9.59
N ASN A 113 8.71 -6.07 8.67
CA ASN A 113 8.97 -7.48 8.41
C ASN A 113 7.67 -8.32 8.27
N PRO A 114 6.77 -7.97 7.34
CA PRO A 114 5.49 -8.65 7.19
C PRO A 114 5.67 -10.05 6.56
N GLY A 115 4.77 -10.98 6.87
CA GLY A 115 4.70 -12.27 6.17
C GLY A 115 3.91 -12.19 4.85
N ILE A 116 2.98 -11.24 4.74
CA ILE A 116 2.17 -10.99 3.55
C ILE A 116 2.24 -9.51 3.15
N ILE A 117 2.41 -9.25 1.84
CA ILE A 117 2.23 -7.93 1.24
C ILE A 117 1.07 -7.97 0.23
N VAL A 118 0.11 -7.06 0.35
CA VAL A 118 -0.98 -6.88 -0.61
C VAL A 118 -0.71 -5.65 -1.47
N LEU A 119 -0.61 -5.84 -2.79
CA LEU A 119 -0.39 -4.77 -3.76
C LEU A 119 -1.72 -4.29 -4.31
N LEU A 120 -2.12 -3.09 -3.93
CA LEU A 120 -3.39 -2.48 -4.31
C LEU A 120 -3.22 -1.72 -5.64
N GLY A 121 -3.54 -2.39 -6.75
CA GLY A 121 -3.56 -1.79 -8.10
C GLY A 121 -2.24 -1.84 -8.87
N SER A 122 -2.30 -1.37 -10.12
CA SER A 122 -1.19 -1.47 -11.08
C SER A 122 0.06 -0.74 -10.63
N THR A 123 -0.06 0.44 -10.02
CA THR A 123 1.13 1.23 -9.64
C THR A 123 1.96 0.51 -8.57
N ALA A 124 1.32 -0.08 -7.56
CA ALA A 124 2.02 -0.88 -6.56
C ALA A 124 2.66 -2.13 -7.18
N LEU A 125 1.90 -2.84 -8.02
CA LEU A 125 2.37 -4.03 -8.74
C LEU A 125 3.58 -3.72 -9.64
N GLN A 126 3.51 -2.66 -10.43
CA GLN A 126 4.53 -2.35 -11.43
C GLN A 126 5.85 -1.86 -10.82
N ASN A 127 5.76 -1.12 -9.71
CA ASN A 127 6.96 -0.59 -9.05
C ASN A 127 7.68 -1.62 -8.18
N LEU A 128 6.98 -2.65 -7.69
CA LEU A 128 7.57 -3.67 -6.81
C LEU A 128 7.84 -5.00 -7.49
N ILE A 129 7.13 -5.35 -8.57
CA ILE A 129 7.27 -6.64 -9.25
C ILE A 129 7.91 -6.48 -10.64
N SER A 130 7.28 -5.74 -11.54
CA SER A 130 7.79 -5.54 -12.91
C SER A 130 7.02 -4.43 -13.63
N SER A 131 7.71 -3.57 -14.39
CA SER A 131 7.06 -2.49 -15.15
C SER A 131 6.00 -2.99 -16.14
N GLU A 132 6.16 -4.22 -16.65
CA GLU A 132 5.25 -4.83 -17.62
C GLU A 132 4.07 -5.58 -16.98
N ALA A 133 4.02 -5.62 -15.64
CA ALA A 133 3.00 -6.32 -14.90
C ALA A 133 1.61 -5.71 -15.14
N ARG A 134 0.60 -6.59 -15.28
CA ARG A 134 -0.79 -6.20 -15.55
C ARG A 134 -1.69 -6.71 -14.43
N ILE A 135 -2.30 -5.80 -13.68
CA ILE A 135 -3.14 -6.16 -12.53
C ILE A 135 -4.30 -7.09 -12.92
N THR A 136 -4.89 -6.88 -14.09
CA THR A 136 -5.99 -7.71 -14.60
C THR A 136 -5.58 -9.15 -14.87
N LYS A 137 -4.29 -9.43 -15.08
CA LYS A 137 -3.77 -10.78 -15.32
C LYS A 137 -3.20 -11.43 -14.06
N MET A 138 -2.69 -10.64 -13.12
CA MET A 138 -1.93 -11.12 -11.97
C MET A 138 -2.71 -11.08 -10.65
N ARG A 139 -3.85 -10.40 -10.59
CA ARG A 139 -4.65 -10.38 -9.36
C ARG A 139 -5.04 -11.80 -8.94
N GLY A 140 -5.01 -12.05 -7.63
CA GLY A 140 -5.37 -13.36 -7.08
C GLY A 140 -4.35 -14.48 -7.31
N GLN A 141 -3.17 -14.16 -7.84
CA GLN A 141 -2.09 -15.13 -7.98
C GLN A 141 -1.00 -14.79 -6.97
N TRP A 142 -0.74 -15.72 -6.06
CA TRP A 142 0.35 -15.58 -5.10
C TRP A 142 1.69 -15.49 -5.81
N LEU A 143 2.47 -14.48 -5.43
CA LEU A 143 3.89 -14.37 -5.74
C LEU A 143 4.67 -14.52 -4.43
N GLU A 144 5.98 -14.74 -4.54
CA GLU A 144 6.85 -14.86 -3.37
C GLU A 144 8.11 -14.03 -3.57
N SER A 145 8.47 -13.25 -2.55
CA SER A 145 9.75 -12.53 -2.54
C SER A 145 10.91 -13.50 -2.30
N ARG A 146 12.13 -13.05 -2.58
CA ARG A 146 13.34 -13.82 -2.25
C ARG A 146 13.52 -14.05 -0.74
N SER A 147 12.85 -13.27 0.10
CA SER A 147 12.89 -13.38 1.56
C SER A 147 11.71 -14.18 2.12
N GLY A 148 10.93 -14.86 1.27
CA GLY A 148 9.78 -15.69 1.68
C GLY A 148 8.51 -14.90 2.01
N ILE A 149 8.44 -13.60 1.68
CA ILE A 149 7.22 -12.82 1.88
C ILE A 149 6.24 -13.17 0.77
N LYS A 150 5.03 -13.59 1.13
CA LYS A 150 3.95 -13.85 0.17
C LYS A 150 3.34 -12.54 -0.31
N ILE A 151 3.13 -12.41 -1.61
CA ILE A 151 2.64 -11.18 -2.23
C ILE A 151 1.36 -11.47 -2.99
N MET A 152 0.29 -10.74 -2.66
CA MET A 152 -1.00 -10.80 -3.35
C MET A 152 -1.29 -9.50 -4.09
N PRO A 153 -1.24 -9.48 -5.44
CA PRO A 153 -1.79 -8.38 -6.20
C PRO A 153 -3.33 -8.41 -6.18
N THR A 154 -3.98 -7.26 -6.03
CA THR A 154 -5.43 -7.12 -6.19
C THR A 154 -5.83 -5.73 -6.72
N TYR A 155 -7.09 -5.54 -7.08
CA TYR A 155 -7.55 -4.23 -7.56
C TYR A 155 -7.51 -3.19 -6.44
N HIS A 156 -7.12 -1.97 -6.80
CA HIS A 156 -7.18 -0.83 -5.88
C HIS A 156 -8.64 -0.52 -5.50
N PRO A 157 -8.96 -0.18 -4.23
CA PRO A 157 -10.33 0.12 -3.81
C PRO A 157 -11.03 1.21 -4.66
N ALA A 158 -10.28 2.24 -5.09
CA ALA A 158 -10.81 3.25 -6.01
C ALA A 158 -11.30 2.68 -7.37
N ALA A 159 -10.71 1.59 -7.86
CA ALA A 159 -11.18 0.92 -9.07
C ALA A 159 -12.51 0.18 -8.82
N VAL A 160 -12.69 -0.40 -7.63
CA VAL A 160 -13.93 -1.06 -7.21
C VAL A 160 -15.07 -0.05 -7.03
N LEU A 161 -14.75 1.16 -6.53
CA LEU A 161 -15.73 2.24 -6.43
C LEU A 161 -16.21 2.73 -7.79
N ARG A 162 -15.35 2.72 -8.82
CA ARG A 162 -15.69 3.11 -10.19
C ARG A 162 -16.39 1.99 -10.97
N ASP A 163 -16.05 0.75 -10.68
CA ASP A 163 -16.58 -0.42 -11.37
C ASP A 163 -16.95 -1.53 -10.37
N PRO A 164 -18.25 -1.65 -10.04
CA PRO A 164 -18.75 -2.64 -9.11
C PRO A 164 -18.49 -4.09 -9.53
N THR A 165 -18.24 -4.38 -10.81
CA THR A 165 -17.94 -5.75 -11.27
C THR A 165 -16.65 -6.30 -10.64
N LYS A 166 -15.76 -5.40 -10.18
CA LYS A 166 -14.52 -5.76 -9.49
C LYS A 166 -14.70 -6.18 -8.03
N ARG A 167 -15.89 -5.99 -7.43
CA ARG A 167 -16.15 -6.34 -6.02
C ARG A 167 -15.91 -7.82 -5.75
N ARG A 168 -16.47 -8.70 -6.59
CA ARG A 168 -16.34 -10.15 -6.41
C ARG A 168 -14.89 -10.63 -6.54
N PRO A 169 -14.13 -10.25 -7.60
CA PRO A 169 -12.71 -10.60 -7.67
C PRO A 169 -11.88 -10.12 -6.47
N VAL A 170 -12.11 -8.90 -5.98
CA VAL A 170 -11.43 -8.42 -4.76
C VAL A 170 -11.82 -9.24 -3.54
N TRP A 171 -13.09 -9.58 -3.40
CA TRP A 171 -13.52 -10.44 -2.30
C TRP A 171 -12.84 -11.81 -2.32
N GLU A 172 -12.79 -12.46 -3.48
CA GLU A 172 -12.09 -13.74 -3.68
C GLU A 172 -10.58 -13.62 -3.33
N ASP A 173 -9.94 -12.51 -3.71
CA ASP A 173 -8.53 -12.23 -3.35
C ASP A 173 -8.33 -12.14 -1.83
N PHE A 174 -9.22 -11.41 -1.15
CA PHE A 174 -9.13 -11.19 0.30
C PHE A 174 -9.48 -12.44 1.11
N GLN A 175 -10.31 -13.34 0.60
CA GLN A 175 -10.51 -14.66 1.22
C GLN A 175 -9.21 -15.47 1.22
N MET A 176 -8.48 -15.51 0.09
CA MET A 176 -7.17 -16.16 0.04
C MET A 176 -6.16 -15.50 0.99
N ILE A 177 -6.15 -14.17 1.08
CA ILE A 177 -5.30 -13.43 2.02
C ILE A 177 -5.64 -13.80 3.46
N GLN A 178 -6.94 -13.92 3.80
CA GLN A 178 -7.38 -14.31 5.13
C GLN A 178 -6.89 -15.71 5.50
N GLU A 179 -7.08 -16.69 4.62
CA GLU A 179 -6.62 -18.06 4.83
C GLU A 179 -5.11 -18.11 5.09
N GLU A 180 -4.33 -17.36 4.31
CA GLU A 180 -2.89 -17.30 4.48
C GLU A 180 -2.48 -16.55 5.74
N TYR A 181 -3.17 -15.46 6.09
CA TYR A 181 -2.92 -14.71 7.32
C TYR A 181 -3.12 -15.59 8.55
N GLN A 182 -4.17 -16.42 8.58
CA GLN A 182 -4.42 -17.35 9.69
C GLN A 182 -3.28 -18.37 9.86
N ARG A 183 -2.59 -18.77 8.79
CA ARG A 183 -1.43 -19.67 8.86
C ARG A 183 -0.18 -19.02 9.47
N LEU A 184 -0.13 -17.68 9.51
CA LEU A 184 0.97 -16.94 10.11
C LEU A 184 0.76 -16.67 11.60
N LEU A 185 -0.44 -16.91 12.11
CA LEU A 185 -0.75 -16.77 13.53
C LEU A 185 -0.33 -18.06 14.28
N PRO A 186 0.12 -17.91 15.54
CA PRO A 186 0.54 -19.03 16.38
C PRO A 186 -0.62 -19.97 16.77
#